data_AF-A0A8X6TDV4-F1
#
_entry.id   AF-A0A8X6TDV4-F1
#
_cell.length_a   1.000
_cell.length_b   1.000
_cell.length_c   1.000
_cell.angle_alpha   90.00
_cell.angle_beta   90.00
_cell.angle_gamma   90.00
#
_symmetry.space_group_name_H-M   'P 1'
#
loop_
_entity.id
_entity.type
_entity.pdbx_description
1 polymer ?
#
loop_
_entity_poly.entity_id
_entity_poly.type
_entity_poly.pdbx_seq_one_letter_code
_entity_poly.pdbx_strand_id
1 'polypeptide(L)'
;MSEDGNLNEHIAQILESIDKLKTVGEEMKDNYIAALLLVSVHKSNDILRTVLETRSKNELTPEFIKNKLTDEYNRSMEQETDRNLAHAFKTNITFKRRNRNEKFCTFCKKSGHK
;
A
#
# COMPACT_ATOMS: atom_id res chain seq x y z
N MET A 1 10.42 -7.18 2.48
CA MET A 1 10.47 -6.03 1.55
C MET A 1 10.35 -4.74 2.36
N SER A 2 11.14 -3.69 2.12
CA SER A 2 10.91 -2.37 2.75
C SER A 2 9.58 -1.76 2.28
N GLU A 3 8.99 -0.82 3.01
CA GLU A 3 7.65 -0.25 2.72
C GLU A 3 7.53 0.43 1.34
N ASP A 4 8.68 0.74 0.74
CA ASP A 4 8.90 1.49 -0.51
C ASP A 4 9.26 0.62 -1.74
N GLY A 5 9.35 -0.71 -1.58
CA GLY A 5 9.66 -1.64 -2.68
C GLY A 5 8.49 -1.97 -3.62
N ASN A 6 8.77 -2.29 -4.88
CA ASN A 6 7.76 -2.72 -5.84
C ASN A 6 7.34 -4.18 -5.57
N LEU A 7 6.11 -4.38 -5.09
CA LEU A 7 5.55 -5.70 -4.80
C LEU A 7 5.63 -6.67 -5.99
N ASN A 8 5.36 -6.20 -7.21
CA ASN A 8 5.39 -7.06 -8.40
C ASN A 8 6.80 -7.53 -8.74
N GLU A 9 7.79 -6.68 -8.54
CA GLU A 9 9.20 -7.04 -8.72
C GLU A 9 9.65 -8.06 -7.67
N HIS A 10 9.25 -7.87 -6.41
CA HIS A 10 9.51 -8.81 -5.33
C HIS A 10 8.85 -10.18 -5.58
N ILE A 11 7.59 -10.21 -6.03
CA ILE A 11 6.91 -11.46 -6.44
C ILE A 11 7.67 -12.13 -7.59
N ALA A 12 8.09 -11.36 -8.60
CA ALA A 12 8.84 -11.90 -9.74
C ALA A 12 10.18 -12.54 -9.31
N GLN A 13 10.92 -11.90 -8.40
CA GLN A 13 12.18 -12.44 -7.87
C GLN A 13 11.99 -13.76 -7.11
N ILE A 14 10.90 -13.89 -6.35
CA ILE A 14 10.57 -15.15 -5.65
C ILE A 14 10.25 -16.25 -6.65
N LEU A 15 9.41 -15.96 -7.65
CA LEU A 15 9.05 -16.93 -8.69
C LEU A 15 10.27 -17.36 -9.52
N GLU A 16 11.16 -16.42 -9.86
CA GLU A 16 12.42 -16.72 -10.54
C GLU A 16 13.33 -17.62 -9.68
N SER A 17 13.37 -17.40 -8.36
CA SER A 17 14.14 -18.24 -7.44
C SER A 17 13.58 -19.66 -7.36
N ILE A 18 12.25 -19.81 -7.40
CA ILE A 18 11.58 -21.11 -7.45
C ILE A 18 11.88 -21.83 -8.77
N ASP A 19 11.88 -21.11 -9.89
CA ASP A 19 12.23 -21.67 -11.20
C ASP A 19 13.67 -22.19 -11.21
N LYS A 20 14.62 -21.42 -10.67
CA LYS A 20 16.01 -21.86 -10.48
C LYS A 20 16.11 -23.13 -9.62
N LEU A 21 15.35 -23.24 -8.53
CA LEU A 21 15.30 -24.46 -7.71
C LEU A 21 14.75 -25.66 -8.50
N LYS A 22 13.72 -25.44 -9.32
CA LYS A 22 13.19 -26.47 -10.21
C LYS A 22 14.24 -26.97 -11.20
N THR A 23 15.11 -26.09 -11.73
CA THR A 23 16.17 -26.51 -12.66
C THR A 23 17.23 -27.41 -12.03
N VAL A 24 17.43 -27.35 -10.71
CA VAL A 24 18.36 -28.24 -9.98
C VAL A 24 17.67 -29.50 -9.44
N GLY A 25 16.40 -29.73 -9.79
CA GLY A 25 15.62 -30.91 -9.41
C GLY A 25 14.79 -30.74 -8.14
N GLU A 26 14.76 -29.55 -7.54
CA GLU A 26 14.00 -29.26 -6.33
C GLU A 26 12.66 -28.60 -6.67
N GLU A 27 11.62 -29.41 -6.83
CA GLU A 27 10.25 -28.92 -7.04
C GLU A 27 9.53 -28.60 -5.72
N MET A 28 8.99 -27.39 -5.64
CA MET A 28 8.10 -26.99 -4.56
C MET A 28 6.64 -27.19 -4.94
N LYS A 29 5.85 -27.71 -4.00
CA LYS A 29 4.39 -27.75 -4.14
C LYS A 29 3.82 -26.34 -4.14
N ASP A 30 2.79 -26.13 -4.95
CA ASP A 30 2.03 -24.87 -5.04
C ASP A 30 1.65 -24.27 -3.69
N ASN A 31 1.23 -25.10 -2.74
CA ASN A 31 0.85 -24.65 -1.40
C ASN A 31 2.02 -24.03 -0.61
N TYR A 32 3.26 -24.48 -0.86
CA TYR A 32 4.47 -23.90 -0.26
C TYR A 32 4.87 -22.60 -0.95
N ILE A 33 4.74 -22.54 -2.28
CA ILE A 33 4.97 -21.31 -3.06
C ILE A 33 3.98 -20.22 -2.63
N ALA A 34 2.72 -20.59 -2.49
CA ALA A 34 1.64 -19.79 -1.93
C ALA A 34 1.99 -19.21 -0.56
N ALA A 35 2.37 -20.06 0.39
CA ALA A 35 2.76 -19.65 1.73
C ALA A 35 4.00 -18.73 1.71
N LEU A 36 5.00 -19.06 0.88
CA LEU A 36 6.22 -18.28 0.73
C LEU A 36 5.93 -16.85 0.23
N LEU A 37 5.07 -16.73 -0.78
CA LEU A 37 4.62 -15.42 -1.29
C LEU A 37 3.95 -14.63 -0.17
N LEU A 38 3.02 -15.24 0.59
CA LEU A 38 2.29 -14.58 1.67
C LEU A 38 3.19 -14.06 2.80
N VAL A 39 4.18 -14.85 3.25
CA VAL A 39 5.08 -14.44 4.34
C VAL A 39 6.12 -13.41 3.89
N SER A 40 6.37 -13.29 2.60
CA SER A 40 7.40 -12.41 2.05
C SER A 40 6.98 -10.94 1.94
N VAL A 41 5.67 -10.66 1.99
CA VAL A 41 5.09 -9.32 1.87
C VAL A 41 5.00 -8.64 3.25
N HIS A 42 5.17 -7.32 3.30
CA HIS A 42 5.26 -6.56 4.55
C HIS A 42 3.96 -6.57 5.40
N LYS A 43 4.10 -6.20 6.69
CA LYS A 43 3.05 -6.23 7.74
C LYS A 43 1.75 -5.46 7.41
N SER A 44 1.76 -4.54 6.45
CA SER A 44 0.56 -3.81 6.03
C SER A 44 -0.55 -4.72 5.49
N ASN A 45 -0.23 -5.97 5.14
CA ASN A 45 -1.16 -6.98 4.67
C ASN A 45 -1.54 -8.04 5.72
N ASP A 46 -1.35 -7.81 7.02
CA ASP A 46 -1.64 -8.81 8.06
C ASP A 46 -3.11 -9.30 8.06
N ILE A 47 -4.07 -8.43 7.70
CA ILE A 47 -5.48 -8.82 7.54
C ILE A 47 -5.64 -9.74 6.33
N LEU A 48 -5.01 -9.42 5.20
CA LEU A 48 -5.05 -10.23 3.99
C LEU A 48 -4.40 -11.60 4.22
N ARG A 49 -3.26 -11.62 4.93
CA ARG A 49 -2.59 -12.86 5.34
C ARG A 49 -3.49 -13.72 6.20
N THR A 50 -4.15 -13.13 7.21
CA THR A 50 -5.09 -13.86 8.09
C THR A 50 -6.28 -14.43 7.30
N VAL A 51 -6.84 -13.64 6.37
CA VAL A 51 -7.96 -14.09 5.51
C VAL A 51 -7.53 -15.21 4.55
N LEU A 52 -6.30 -15.16 4.05
CA LEU A 52 -5.77 -16.18 3.17
C LEU A 52 -5.34 -17.44 3.93
N GLU A 53 -4.78 -17.32 5.13
CA GLU A 53 -4.39 -18.44 6.01
C GLU A 53 -5.60 -19.23 6.54
N THR A 54 -6.75 -18.56 6.72
CA THR A 54 -8.01 -19.21 7.16
C THR A 54 -8.75 -19.92 6.03
N ARG A 55 -8.34 -19.71 4.77
CA ARG A 55 -8.96 -20.33 3.60
C ARG A 55 -8.45 -21.76 3.38
N SER A 56 -9.27 -22.62 2.78
CA SER A 56 -8.90 -24.02 2.58
C SER A 56 -7.66 -24.14 1.66
N LYS A 57 -6.73 -25.06 1.99
CA LYS A 57 -5.48 -25.30 1.25
C LYS A 57 -5.68 -25.59 -0.24
N ASN A 58 -6.88 -26.00 -0.66
CA ASN A 58 -7.20 -26.35 -2.04
C ASN A 58 -7.58 -25.12 -2.89
N GLU A 59 -7.83 -23.96 -2.28
CA GLU A 59 -8.16 -22.70 -2.98
C GLU A 59 -6.97 -21.73 -3.06
N LEU A 60 -5.85 -22.05 -2.39
CA LEU A 60 -4.65 -21.21 -2.30
C LEU A 60 -3.66 -21.54 -3.42
N THR A 61 -4.04 -21.25 -4.67
CA THR A 61 -3.09 -21.35 -5.79
C THR A 61 -2.12 -20.16 -5.78
N PRO A 62 -0.88 -20.32 -6.26
CA PRO A 62 0.09 -19.22 -6.38
C PRO A 62 -0.46 -18.03 -7.16
N GLU A 63 -1.23 -18.32 -8.21
CA GLU A 63 -1.84 -17.31 -9.08
C GLU A 63 -2.97 -16.54 -8.39
N PHE A 64 -3.80 -17.23 -7.59
CA PHE A 64 -4.81 -16.58 -6.76
C PHE A 64 -4.18 -15.63 -5.74
N ILE A 65 -3.10 -16.07 -5.08
CA ILE A 65 -2.39 -15.27 -4.08
C ILE A 65 -1.71 -14.06 -4.71
N LYS A 66 -1.05 -14.24 -5.86
CA LYS A 66 -0.46 -13.14 -6.63
C LYS A 66 -1.52 -12.09 -6.96
N ASN A 67 -2.63 -12.49 -7.57
CA ASN A 67 -3.70 -11.57 -7.94
C ASN A 67 -4.26 -10.84 -6.72
N LYS A 68 -4.48 -11.57 -5.61
CA LYS A 68 -5.05 -10.99 -4.41
C LYS A 68 -4.10 -10.01 -3.70
N LEU A 69 -2.81 -10.32 -3.68
CA LEU A 69 -1.76 -9.44 -3.15
C LEU A 69 -1.62 -8.16 -3.97
N THR A 70 -1.64 -8.27 -5.30
CA THR A 70 -1.58 -7.10 -6.20
C THR A 70 -2.81 -6.20 -6.01
N ASP A 71 -4.01 -6.78 -5.91
CA ASP A 71 -5.26 -6.04 -5.71
C ASP A 71 -5.26 -5.24 -4.39
N GLU A 72 -4.88 -5.88 -3.28
CA GLU A 72 -4.83 -5.22 -1.97
C GLU A 72 -3.74 -4.15 -1.89
N TYR A 73 -2.61 -4.39 -2.54
CA TYR A 73 -1.55 -3.39 -2.64
C TYR A 73 -2.03 -2.15 -3.40
N ASN A 74 -2.66 -2.33 -4.57
CA ASN A 74 -3.22 -1.23 -5.35
C ASN A 74 -4.28 -0.47 -4.54
N ARG A 75 -5.19 -1.18 -3.87
CA ARG A 75 -6.21 -0.57 -3.00
C ARG A 75 -5.58 0.22 -1.84
N SER A 76 -4.49 -0.26 -1.28
CA SER A 76 -3.77 0.43 -0.19
C SER A 76 -3.11 1.72 -0.70
N MET A 77 -2.47 1.68 -1.87
CA MET A 77 -1.88 2.85 -2.52
C MET A 77 -2.93 3.91 -2.90
N GLU A 78 -4.10 3.49 -3.40
CA GLU A 78 -5.23 4.40 -3.69
C GLU A 78 -5.72 5.08 -2.41
N GLN A 79 -5.94 4.32 -1.33
CA GLN A 79 -6.38 4.88 -0.04
C GLN A 79 -5.35 5.83 0.57
N GLU A 80 -4.06 5.53 0.42
CA GLU A 80 -2.99 6.39 0.93
C GLU A 80 -2.91 7.70 0.13
N THR A 81 -3.09 7.62 -1.19
CA THR A 81 -3.19 8.79 -2.08
C THR A 81 -4.40 9.65 -1.72
N ASP A 82 -5.57 9.05 -1.50
CA ASP A 82 -6.79 9.75 -1.08
C ASP A 82 -6.64 10.39 0.31
N ARG A 83 -6.00 9.71 1.27
CA ARG A 83 -5.68 10.28 2.58
C ARG A 83 -4.73 11.47 2.47
N ASN A 84 -3.71 11.36 1.62
CA ASN A 84 -2.75 12.43 1.37
C ASN A 84 -3.41 13.63 0.69
N LEU A 85 -4.30 13.40 -0.29
CA LEU A 85 -5.11 14.44 -0.91
C LEU A 85 -6.04 15.10 0.12
N ALA A 86 -6.78 14.33 0.91
CA ALA A 86 -7.65 14.85 1.95
C ALA A 86 -6.88 15.66 3.00
N HIS A 87 -5.66 15.23 3.35
CA HIS A 87 -4.77 15.97 4.24
C HIS A 87 -4.31 17.28 3.60
N ALA A 88 -3.88 17.27 2.34
CA ALA A 88 -3.49 18.48 1.59
C ALA A 88 -4.64 19.48 1.42
N PHE A 89 -5.88 19.01 1.22
CA PHE A 89 -7.05 19.88 1.21
C PHE A 89 -7.32 20.50 2.58
N LYS A 90 -7.23 19.72 3.67
CA LYS A 90 -7.42 20.23 5.04
C LYS A 90 -6.37 21.28 5.43
N THR A 91 -5.10 21.08 5.07
CA THR A 91 -4.04 22.06 5.35
C THR A 91 -4.27 23.36 4.57
N ASN A 92 -4.67 23.28 3.29
CA ASN A 92 -5.00 24.45 2.47
C ASN A 92 -6.20 25.25 3.01
N ILE A 93 -7.26 24.59 3.49
CA ILE A 93 -8.41 25.26 4.11
C ILE A 93 -7.98 25.96 5.40
N THR A 94 -7.13 25.33 6.21
CA THR A 94 -6.60 25.91 7.45
C THR A 94 -5.74 27.14 7.16
N PHE A 95 -4.91 27.09 6.11
CA PHE A 95 -4.08 28.22 5.67
C PHE A 95 -4.93 29.40 5.17
N LYS A 96 -5.97 29.14 4.35
CA LYS A 96 -6.91 30.18 3.90
C LYS A 96 -7.69 30.83 5.04
N ARG A 97 -8.05 30.09 6.09
CA ARG A 97 -8.74 30.66 7.27
C ARG A 97 -7.85 31.57 8.11
N ARG A 98 -6.55 31.29 8.22
CA ARG A 98 -5.59 32.20 8.88
C ARG A 98 -5.47 33.54 8.16
N ASN A 99 -5.46 33.51 6.82
CA ASN A 99 -5.22 34.72 6.00
C ASN A 99 -6.46 35.65 5.90
N ARG A 100 -7.67 35.15 6.19
CA ARG A 100 -8.90 35.97 6.17
C ARG A 100 -9.14 36.82 7.42
N ASN A 101 -8.35 36.61 8.47
CA ASN A 101 -8.54 37.27 9.76
C ASN A 101 -7.67 38.52 9.95
N GLU A 102 -6.95 38.97 8.92
CA GLU A 102 -6.29 40.27 8.93
C GLU A 102 -7.33 41.38 8.85
N LYS A 103 -7.72 41.91 10.01
CA LYS A 103 -8.59 43.09 10.08
C LYS A 103 -7.81 44.30 9.54
N PHE A 104 -8.26 44.84 8.42
CA PHE A 104 -7.74 46.07 7.83
C PHE A 104 -8.61 47.27 8.27
N CYS A 105 -8.00 48.43 8.49
CA CYS A 105 -8.74 49.66 8.74
C CYS A 105 -9.52 50.07 7.48
N THR A 106 -10.82 50.34 7.60
CA THR A 106 -11.70 50.68 6.46
C THR A 106 -11.40 52.04 5.85
N PHE A 107 -10.73 52.93 6.59
CA PHE A 107 -10.38 54.27 6.16
C PHE A 107 -9.06 54.30 5.37
N CYS A 108 -8.00 53.63 5.87
CA CYS A 108 -6.66 53.73 5.28
C CYS A 108 -6.15 52.44 4.60
N LYS A 109 -6.89 51.33 4.71
CA LYS A 109 -6.58 50.00 4.14
C LYS A 109 -5.24 49.38 4.59
N LYS A 110 -4.63 49.88 5.67
CA LYS A 110 -3.43 49.28 6.29
C LYS A 110 -3.81 48.33 7.44
N SER A 111 -2.96 47.35 7.70
CA SER A 111 -3.06 46.44 8.85
C SER A 111 -2.35 47.03 10.09
N GLY A 112 -2.65 46.50 11.29
CA GLY A 112 -1.96 46.88 12.54
C GLY A 112 -2.65 47.94 13.39
N HIS A 113 -3.81 48.46 12.97
CA HIS A 113 -4.67 49.31 13.78
C HIS A 113 -6.14 49.11 13.38
N LYS A 114 -7.06 49.50 14.27
CA LYS A 114 -8.51 49.53 13.98
C LYS A 114 -8.94 50.94 13.65
#